data_AF-A0A926GUS1-F1
#
_entry.id   AF-A0A926GUS1-F1
#
_cell.length_a   1.000
_cell.length_b   1.000
_cell.length_c   1.000
_cell.angle_alpha   90.00
_cell.angle_beta   90.00
_cell.angle_gamma   90.00
#
_symmetry.space_group_name_H-M   'P 1'
#
loop_
_entity.id
_entity.type
_entity.pdbx_description
1 polymer ?
#
loop_
_entity_poly.entity_id
_entity_poly.type
_entity_poly.pdbx_seq_one_letter_code
_entity_poly.pdbx_strand_id
1 'polypeptide(L)'
;MNPPIPLGRLCAATLMAAGLALVGAPAAVADGDTGFSEKEFLSSAVDHHFGGVHMAEMCVDKATRADLRGLCGRIKDTQSEDITRMRSWLKTWYGTDETPSMPRMSQPMMEMMNKLPSLTGRTFDVEMSRHFVHHHSMFLPRADKCRKQAAHGELRAMCDAMYETQSREIAQFEAVIAGRPVTVDTGHGALATGDTDNRTDGNAGWLAAAGAAAALVVTRLTRRLRRR
;
A
#
# COMPACT_ATOMS: atom_id res chain seq x y z
N MET A 1 23.22 -103.00 -16.81
CA MET A 1 23.52 -102.00 -17.86
C MET A 1 23.45 -100.61 -17.23
N ASN A 2 24.45 -99.79 -17.58
CA ASN A 2 24.81 -98.42 -17.15
C ASN A 2 23.68 -97.35 -17.27
N PRO A 3 23.92 -96.05 -16.94
CA PRO A 3 24.52 -95.41 -15.74
C PRO A 3 23.68 -94.18 -15.25
N PRO A 4 24.12 -93.40 -14.24
CA PRO A 4 23.47 -92.13 -13.85
C PRO A 4 24.23 -90.84 -14.27
N ILE A 5 23.51 -89.68 -14.23
CA ILE A 5 23.95 -88.23 -14.25
C ILE A 5 24.36 -87.68 -15.67
N PRO A 6 24.27 -86.36 -16.08
CA PRO A 6 23.96 -85.08 -15.37
C PRO A 6 23.07 -83.97 -16.05
N LEU A 7 22.72 -82.98 -15.20
CA LEU A 7 22.81 -81.50 -15.31
C LEU A 7 22.46 -80.73 -16.60
N GLY A 8 21.69 -79.65 -16.39
CA GLY A 8 21.78 -78.39 -17.15
C GLY A 8 20.44 -77.63 -17.11
N ARG A 9 20.23 -76.63 -16.22
CA ARG A 9 20.44 -75.18 -16.49
C ARG A 9 19.74 -74.74 -17.80
N LEU A 10 18.83 -73.78 -17.86
CA LEU A 10 18.74 -72.49 -17.17
C LEU A 10 17.31 -71.93 -17.25
N CYS A 11 16.97 -71.12 -16.25
CA CYS A 11 15.84 -70.20 -16.20
C CYS A 11 15.84 -69.18 -17.35
N ALA A 12 14.65 -68.86 -17.86
CA ALA A 12 14.16 -67.49 -18.01
C ALA A 12 12.68 -67.53 -18.45
N ALA A 13 11.78 -67.36 -17.48
CA ALA A 13 10.36 -67.16 -17.74
C ALA A 13 10.15 -65.71 -18.21
N THR A 14 9.63 -65.57 -19.43
CA THR A 14 9.09 -64.33 -19.97
C THR A 14 7.67 -64.10 -19.43
N LEU A 15 7.46 -63.03 -18.67
CA LEU A 15 6.13 -62.44 -18.45
C LEU A 15 6.29 -61.10 -17.72
N MET A 16 5.84 -60.01 -18.35
CA MET A 16 5.25 -58.85 -17.68
C MET A 16 4.56 -57.99 -18.74
N ALA A 17 3.24 -57.95 -18.66
CA ALA A 17 2.39 -56.97 -19.30
C ALA A 17 2.17 -55.80 -18.33
N ALA A 18 2.13 -54.56 -18.84
CA ALA A 18 1.27 -53.48 -18.35
C ALA A 18 1.45 -52.24 -19.24
N GLY A 19 0.38 -51.82 -19.90
CA GLY A 19 0.33 -50.57 -20.65
C GLY A 19 0.35 -49.36 -19.71
N LEU A 20 1.17 -48.37 -20.05
CA LEU A 20 1.19 -47.06 -19.40
C LEU A 20 0.81 -46.01 -20.45
N ALA A 21 -0.40 -45.47 -20.34
CA ALA A 21 -0.83 -44.31 -21.11
C ALA A 21 -0.11 -43.07 -20.58
N LEU A 22 0.84 -42.52 -21.36
CA LEU A 22 1.35 -41.17 -21.13
C LEU A 22 0.39 -40.16 -21.75
N VAL A 23 -0.59 -39.70 -20.97
CA VAL A 23 -1.20 -38.38 -21.17
C VAL A 23 -0.71 -37.51 -20.03
N GLY A 24 0.45 -36.88 -20.23
CA GLY A 24 0.92 -35.82 -19.35
C GLY A 24 0.09 -34.57 -19.61
N ALA A 25 -0.63 -34.12 -18.59
CA ALA A 25 -1.37 -32.86 -18.58
C ALA A 25 -0.46 -31.67 -18.97
N PRO A 26 -1.00 -30.57 -19.52
CA PRO A 26 -0.23 -29.35 -19.67
C PRO A 26 0.32 -28.95 -18.30
N ALA A 27 1.64 -28.81 -18.21
CA ALA A 27 2.28 -28.25 -17.03
C ALA A 27 1.60 -26.92 -16.72
N ALA A 28 1.00 -26.81 -15.54
CA ALA A 28 0.56 -25.54 -15.03
C ALA A 28 1.78 -24.62 -15.06
N VAL A 29 1.69 -23.53 -15.84
CA VAL A 29 2.54 -22.37 -15.62
C VAL A 29 2.31 -22.00 -14.15
N ALA A 30 3.35 -22.17 -13.33
CA ALA A 30 3.41 -21.48 -12.07
C ALA A 30 3.39 -20.00 -12.43
N ASP A 31 2.24 -19.35 -12.29
CA ASP A 31 2.15 -17.90 -12.28
C ASP A 31 3.16 -17.44 -11.22
N GLY A 32 4.19 -16.73 -11.67
CA GLY A 32 5.26 -16.26 -10.80
C GLY A 32 4.65 -15.38 -9.72
N ASP A 33 4.59 -15.90 -8.50
CA ASP A 33 4.39 -15.10 -7.30
C ASP A 33 5.61 -14.17 -7.18
N THR A 34 5.49 -12.99 -7.78
CA THR A 34 6.34 -11.86 -7.40
C THR A 34 5.80 -11.37 -6.06
N GLY A 35 6.14 -12.12 -5.00
CA GLY A 35 5.69 -11.87 -3.64
C GLY A 35 5.89 -10.40 -3.24
N PHE A 36 5.07 -9.93 -2.31
CA PHE A 36 5.20 -8.57 -1.78
C PHE A 36 6.59 -8.35 -1.16
N SER A 37 7.37 -7.42 -1.72
CA SER A 37 8.65 -7.01 -1.16
C SER A 37 8.42 -5.86 -0.17
N GLU A 38 8.56 -6.16 1.11
CA GLU A 38 8.51 -5.16 2.19
C GLU A 38 9.58 -4.09 2.03
N LYS A 39 10.80 -4.49 1.66
CA LYS A 39 11.90 -3.55 1.42
C LYS A 39 11.52 -2.56 0.33
N GLU A 40 11.07 -3.03 -0.84
CA GLU A 40 10.68 -2.14 -1.94
C GLU A 40 9.47 -1.26 -1.57
N PHE A 41 8.51 -1.82 -0.81
CA PHE A 41 7.40 -1.03 -0.29
C PHE A 41 7.90 0.10 0.61
N LEU A 42 8.72 -0.20 1.62
CA LEU A 42 9.27 0.78 2.55
C LEU A 42 10.09 1.86 1.84
N SER A 43 10.99 1.47 0.93
CA SER A 43 11.77 2.42 0.13
C SER A 43 10.86 3.38 -0.65
N SER A 44 9.90 2.83 -1.38
CA SER A 44 8.98 3.64 -2.18
C SER A 44 8.00 4.48 -1.34
N ALA A 45 7.64 4.00 -0.15
CA ALA A 45 6.77 4.69 0.79
C ALA A 45 7.49 5.88 1.44
N VAL A 46 8.78 5.74 1.78
CA VAL A 46 9.62 6.83 2.28
C VAL A 46 9.68 7.98 1.27
N ASP A 47 9.97 7.68 0.00
CA ASP A 47 10.01 8.70 -1.05
C ASP A 47 8.63 9.37 -1.25
N HIS A 48 7.57 8.55 -1.31
CA HIS A 48 6.21 9.06 -1.48
C HIS A 48 5.80 10.00 -0.34
N HIS A 49 6.05 9.61 0.91
CA HIS A 49 5.78 10.45 2.07
C HIS A 49 6.62 11.71 2.09
N PHE A 50 7.89 11.65 1.65
CA PHE A 50 8.73 12.85 1.56
C PHE A 50 8.12 13.91 0.63
N GLY A 51 7.57 13.48 -0.51
CA GLY A 51 6.80 14.35 -1.40
C GLY A 51 5.52 14.90 -0.74
N GLY A 52 4.78 14.06 -0.02
CA GLY A 52 3.59 14.44 0.72
C GLY A 52 3.84 15.48 1.82
N VAL A 53 4.96 15.37 2.54
CA VAL A 53 5.42 16.35 3.54
C VAL A 53 5.68 17.70 2.87
N HIS A 54 6.37 17.74 1.72
CA HIS A 54 6.64 19.00 1.01
C HIS A 54 5.34 19.67 0.52
N MET A 55 4.38 18.89 0.01
CA MET A 55 3.05 19.39 -0.33
C MET A 55 2.32 19.97 0.90
N ALA A 56 2.44 19.28 2.04
CA ALA A 56 1.79 19.68 3.28
C ALA A 56 2.38 20.98 3.83
N GLU A 57 3.69 21.17 3.74
CA GLU A 57 4.37 22.44 4.10
C GLU A 57 3.85 23.60 3.25
N MET A 58 3.83 23.45 1.92
CA MET A 58 3.27 24.49 1.05
C MET A 58 1.81 24.81 1.39
N CYS A 59 1.02 23.79 1.71
CA CYS A 59 -0.37 23.96 2.12
C CYS A 59 -0.47 24.73 3.45
N VAL A 60 0.36 24.39 4.45
CA VAL A 60 0.37 25.09 5.74
C VAL A 60 0.66 26.58 5.54
N ASP A 61 1.61 26.90 4.66
CA ASP A 61 2.04 28.29 4.43
C ASP A 61 1.01 29.12 3.65
N LYS A 62 0.34 28.52 2.66
CA LYS A 62 -0.47 29.27 1.68
C LYS A 62 -1.97 29.09 1.81
N ALA A 63 -2.45 28.05 2.50
CA ALA A 63 -3.88 27.79 2.60
C ALA A 63 -4.61 28.97 3.24
N THR A 64 -5.76 29.37 2.70
CA THR A 64 -6.53 30.49 3.26
C THR A 64 -7.48 30.06 4.36
N ARG A 65 -7.99 28.83 4.27
CA ARG A 65 -8.85 28.25 5.30
C ARG A 65 -8.05 27.67 6.46
N ALA A 66 -8.44 28.02 7.68
CA ALA A 66 -7.80 27.51 8.90
C ALA A 66 -7.96 25.97 9.04
N ASP A 67 -9.08 25.42 8.60
CA ASP A 67 -9.35 23.99 8.69
C ASP A 67 -8.52 23.15 7.71
N LEU A 68 -8.32 23.64 6.48
CA LEU A 68 -7.36 23.07 5.52
C LEU A 68 -5.93 23.17 6.04
N ARG A 69 -5.53 24.32 6.58
CA ARG A 69 -4.19 24.48 7.18
C ARG A 69 -3.95 23.47 8.29
N GLY A 70 -4.93 23.28 9.18
CA GLY A 70 -4.87 22.28 10.25
C GLY A 70 -4.81 20.84 9.73
N LEU A 71 -5.53 20.51 8.66
CA LEU A 71 -5.43 19.21 8.00
C LEU A 71 -4.01 18.97 7.46
N CYS A 72 -3.47 19.93 6.71
CA CYS A 72 -2.14 19.83 6.14
C CYS A 72 -1.04 19.74 7.23
N GLY A 73 -1.19 20.46 8.35
CA GLY A 73 -0.29 20.32 9.50
C GLY A 73 -0.24 18.89 10.03
N ARG A 74 -1.39 18.24 10.24
CA ARG A 74 -1.44 16.85 10.71
C ARG A 74 -0.83 15.86 9.72
N ILE A 75 -1.05 16.07 8.42
CA ILE A 75 -0.44 15.25 7.36
C ILE A 75 1.09 15.37 7.42
N LYS A 76 1.61 16.60 7.52
CA LYS A 76 3.04 16.85 7.66
C LYS A 76 3.63 16.08 8.82
N ASP A 77 3.03 16.20 10.00
CA ASP A 77 3.52 15.59 11.23
C ASP A 77 3.49 14.05 11.13
N THR A 78 2.33 13.50 10.74
CA THR A 78 2.13 12.04 10.64
C THR A 78 3.08 11.42 9.61
N GLN A 79 3.19 12.00 8.42
CA GLN A 79 4.07 11.45 7.38
C GLN A 79 5.56 11.60 7.75
N SER A 80 5.94 12.65 8.48
CA SER A 80 7.32 12.80 8.98
C SER A 80 7.69 11.73 10.01
N GLU A 81 6.76 11.39 10.91
CA GLU A 81 6.94 10.29 11.85
C GLU A 81 7.03 8.94 11.13
N ASP A 82 6.16 8.69 10.16
CA ASP A 82 6.18 7.47 9.35
C ASP A 82 7.49 7.30 8.58
N ILE A 83 8.03 8.37 7.99
CA ILE A 83 9.37 8.36 7.36
C ILE A 83 10.42 7.88 8.36
N THR A 84 10.37 8.40 9.60
CA THR A 84 11.34 8.02 10.64
C THR A 84 11.23 6.54 10.99
N ARG A 85 10.01 6.02 11.17
CA ARG A 85 9.75 4.60 11.45
C ARG A 85 10.22 3.70 10.31
N MET A 86 9.81 4.00 9.08
CA MET A 86 10.16 3.20 7.90
C MET A 86 11.66 3.16 7.64
N ARG A 87 12.37 4.28 7.83
CA ARG A 87 13.83 4.31 7.71
C ARG A 87 14.52 3.49 8.81
N SER A 88 13.99 3.54 10.03
CA SER A 88 14.47 2.66 11.10
C SER A 88 14.31 1.20 10.72
N TRP A 89 13.15 0.81 10.20
CA TRP A 89 12.87 -0.56 9.75
C TRP A 89 13.72 -1.00 8.56
N LEU A 90 13.92 -0.14 7.56
CA LEU A 90 14.84 -0.40 6.44
C LEU A 90 16.25 -0.73 6.93
N LYS A 91 16.73 0.02 7.93
CA LYS A 91 18.03 -0.22 8.54
C LYS A 91 18.05 -1.52 9.35
N THR A 92 17.09 -1.71 10.25
CA THR A 92 17.11 -2.83 11.21
C THR A 92 16.77 -4.17 10.58
N TRP A 93 15.87 -4.20 9.59
CA TRP A 93 15.38 -5.44 8.99
C TRP A 93 16.14 -5.82 7.72
N TYR A 94 16.66 -4.84 6.97
CA TYR A 94 17.28 -5.08 5.66
C TYR A 94 18.70 -4.50 5.51
N GLY A 95 19.26 -3.89 6.55
CA GLY A 95 20.63 -3.39 6.56
C GLY A 95 20.88 -2.22 5.58
N THR A 96 19.83 -1.49 5.19
CA THR A 96 19.95 -0.37 4.25
C THR A 96 19.72 0.97 4.92
N ASP A 97 20.70 1.86 4.80
CA ASP A 97 20.54 3.28 5.12
C ASP A 97 20.04 4.03 3.88
N GLU A 98 18.73 4.00 3.64
CA GLU A 98 18.16 4.78 2.56
C GLU A 98 18.00 6.25 2.96
N THR A 99 18.39 7.12 2.03
CA THR A 99 18.07 8.54 2.04
C THR A 99 16.84 8.77 1.17
N PRO A 100 15.80 9.46 1.67
CA PRO A 100 14.65 9.82 0.84
C PRO A 100 15.12 10.52 -0.43
N SER A 101 14.59 10.09 -1.56
CA SER A 101 14.65 10.82 -2.82
C SER A 101 13.29 11.45 -3.08
N MET A 102 13.26 12.52 -3.87
CA MET A 102 11.98 12.93 -4.45
C MET A 102 11.44 11.77 -5.29
N PRO A 103 10.18 11.33 -5.06
CA PRO A 103 9.61 10.23 -5.81
C PRO A 103 9.51 10.64 -7.28
N ARG A 104 9.66 9.67 -8.20
CA ARG A 104 9.36 9.93 -9.62
C ARG A 104 7.88 10.28 -9.76
N MET A 105 7.59 11.57 -9.82
CA MET A 105 6.27 12.11 -10.08
C MET A 105 5.89 11.91 -11.55
N SER A 106 4.60 11.71 -11.81
CA SER A 106 4.08 11.70 -13.19
C SER A 106 4.19 13.10 -13.81
N GLN A 107 4.31 13.19 -15.14
CA GLN A 107 4.35 14.48 -15.85
C GLN A 107 3.17 15.41 -15.47
N PRO A 108 1.91 14.92 -15.39
CA PRO A 108 0.79 15.76 -14.97
C PRO A 108 0.91 16.25 -13.52
N MET A 109 1.48 15.43 -12.62
CA MET A 109 1.72 15.80 -11.23
C MET A 109 2.77 16.92 -11.13
N MET A 110 3.86 16.80 -11.89
CA MET A 110 4.91 17.82 -11.97
C MET A 110 4.37 19.16 -12.46
N GLU A 111 3.58 19.15 -13.55
CA GLU A 111 2.99 20.37 -14.10
C GLU A 111 2.04 21.03 -13.10
N MET A 112 1.27 20.23 -12.36
CA MET A 112 0.38 20.73 -11.32
C MET A 112 1.17 21.36 -10.15
N MET A 113 2.22 20.70 -9.64
CA MET A 113 3.07 21.24 -8.58
C MET A 113 3.74 22.57 -8.97
N ASN A 114 4.18 22.69 -10.21
CA ASN A 114 4.79 23.93 -10.72
C ASN A 114 3.78 25.09 -10.79
N LYS A 115 2.48 24.80 -10.88
CA LYS A 115 1.42 25.83 -10.90
C LYS A 115 1.01 26.27 -9.50
N LEU A 116 1.04 25.39 -8.50
CA LEU A 116 0.56 25.69 -7.14
C LEU A 116 1.15 26.98 -6.51
N PRO A 117 2.45 27.31 -6.65
CA PRO A 117 3.01 28.52 -6.05
C PRO A 117 2.40 29.83 -6.55
N SER A 118 1.92 29.88 -7.80
CA SER A 118 1.30 31.08 -8.39
C SER A 118 -0.17 31.24 -8.02
N LEU A 119 -0.81 30.18 -7.51
CA LEU A 119 -2.19 30.23 -7.07
C LEU A 119 -2.29 30.92 -5.69
N THR A 120 -3.43 31.56 -5.47
CA THR A 120 -3.76 32.25 -4.23
C THR A 120 -5.23 32.04 -3.88
N GLY A 121 -5.60 32.39 -2.64
CA GLY A 121 -7.00 32.40 -2.23
C GLY A 121 -7.64 31.02 -2.28
N ARG A 122 -8.95 31.01 -2.55
CA ARG A 122 -9.73 29.79 -2.71
C ARG A 122 -9.23 28.91 -3.86
N THR A 123 -8.64 29.48 -4.91
CA THR A 123 -8.11 28.71 -6.03
C THR A 123 -6.93 27.85 -5.59
N PHE A 124 -6.04 28.39 -4.75
CA PHE A 124 -4.97 27.60 -4.13
C PHE A 124 -5.54 26.46 -3.29
N ASP A 125 -6.49 26.75 -2.38
CA ASP A 125 -7.06 25.75 -1.48
C ASP A 125 -7.70 24.57 -2.24
N VAL A 126 -8.43 24.87 -3.32
CA VAL A 126 -9.10 23.86 -4.15
C VAL A 126 -8.08 23.02 -4.93
N GLU A 127 -7.11 23.64 -5.59
CA GLU A 127 -6.13 22.91 -6.40
C GLU A 127 -5.16 22.09 -5.53
N MET A 128 -4.73 22.62 -4.38
CA MET A 128 -3.96 21.85 -3.40
C MET A 128 -4.76 20.63 -2.90
N SER A 129 -6.05 20.81 -2.62
CA SER A 129 -6.92 19.70 -2.18
C SER A 129 -7.12 18.65 -3.27
N ARG A 130 -7.28 19.05 -4.55
CA ARG A 130 -7.32 18.11 -5.68
C ARG A 130 -6.03 17.30 -5.79
N HIS A 131 -4.90 17.96 -5.56
CA HIS A 131 -3.59 17.34 -5.61
C HIS A 131 -3.42 16.28 -4.53
N PHE A 132 -3.80 16.58 -3.29
CA PHE A 132 -3.80 15.60 -2.21
C PHE A 132 -4.73 14.42 -2.46
N VAL A 133 -5.94 14.66 -2.97
CA VAL A 133 -6.86 13.57 -3.37
C VAL A 133 -6.19 12.62 -4.36
N HIS A 134 -5.52 13.16 -5.38
CA HIS A 134 -4.80 12.35 -6.36
C HIS A 134 -3.64 11.57 -5.71
N HIS A 135 -2.77 12.28 -4.98
CA HIS A 135 -1.62 11.70 -4.28
C HIS A 135 -2.02 10.51 -3.41
N HIS A 136 -3.02 10.70 -2.54
CA HIS A 136 -3.46 9.67 -1.60
C HIS A 136 -4.11 8.49 -2.34
N SER A 137 -4.93 8.77 -3.35
CA SER A 137 -5.59 7.72 -4.14
C SER A 137 -4.62 6.79 -4.85
N MET A 138 -3.46 7.30 -5.29
CA MET A 138 -2.44 6.50 -5.97
C MET A 138 -1.74 5.51 -5.02
N PHE A 139 -1.72 5.79 -3.72
CA PHE A 139 -1.04 4.95 -2.74
C PHE A 139 -1.95 3.91 -2.08
N LEU A 140 -3.27 4.14 -2.02
CA LEU A 140 -4.22 3.21 -1.39
C LEU A 140 -4.12 1.75 -1.86
N PRO A 141 -3.99 1.42 -3.17
CA PRO A 141 -3.84 0.03 -3.60
C PRO A 141 -2.55 -0.63 -3.11
N ARG A 142 -1.46 0.14 -2.97
CA ARG A 142 -0.19 -0.33 -2.43
C ARG A 142 -0.29 -0.59 -0.93
N ALA A 143 -0.91 0.33 -0.19
CA ALA A 143 -1.19 0.14 1.24
C ALA A 143 -2.09 -1.08 1.47
N ASP A 144 -3.11 -1.30 0.61
CA ASP A 144 -3.99 -2.48 0.66
C ASP A 144 -3.25 -3.81 0.43
N LYS A 145 -2.31 -3.84 -0.53
CA LYS A 145 -1.44 -5.00 -0.73
C LYS A 145 -0.55 -5.22 0.50
N CYS A 146 0.06 -4.17 1.02
CA CYS A 146 0.94 -4.23 2.18
C CYS A 146 0.26 -4.80 3.43
N ARG A 147 -0.92 -4.27 3.83
CA ARG A 147 -1.64 -4.76 5.01
C ARG A 147 -2.01 -6.25 4.94
N LYS A 148 -2.15 -6.80 3.74
CA LYS A 148 -2.47 -8.22 3.50
C LYS A 148 -1.24 -9.13 3.41
N GLN A 149 -0.09 -8.59 3.00
CA GLN A 149 1.03 -9.41 2.52
C GLN A 149 2.38 -9.10 3.17
N ALA A 150 2.53 -8.00 3.91
CA ALA A 150 3.75 -7.75 4.67
C ALA A 150 4.00 -8.88 5.67
N ALA A 151 5.26 -9.29 5.85
CA ALA A 151 5.67 -10.36 6.75
C ALA A 151 5.80 -9.87 8.20
N HIS A 152 6.29 -8.64 8.40
CA HIS A 152 6.37 -7.97 9.70
C HIS A 152 4.99 -7.43 10.13
N GLY A 153 4.58 -7.73 11.36
CA GLY A 153 3.28 -7.32 11.89
C GLY A 153 3.16 -5.81 12.07
N GLU A 154 4.27 -5.18 12.43
CA GLU A 154 4.42 -3.74 12.59
C GLU A 154 4.18 -3.02 11.26
N LEU A 155 4.71 -3.55 10.15
CA LEU A 155 4.47 -3.00 8.83
C LEU A 155 3.02 -3.20 8.38
N ARG A 156 2.42 -4.37 8.64
CA ARG A 156 0.98 -4.59 8.37
C ARG A 156 0.12 -3.56 9.11
N ALA A 157 0.40 -3.34 10.40
CA ALA A 157 -0.33 -2.39 11.22
C ALA A 157 -0.17 -0.94 10.73
N MET A 158 1.04 -0.55 10.31
CA MET A 158 1.27 0.77 9.71
C MET A 158 0.50 0.92 8.40
N CYS A 159 0.51 -0.11 7.53
CA CYS A 159 -0.21 -0.08 6.27
C CYS A 159 -1.74 -0.01 6.45
N ASP A 160 -2.29 -0.68 7.47
CA ASP A 160 -3.68 -0.49 7.87
C ASP A 160 -3.96 0.95 8.30
N ALA A 161 -3.12 1.52 9.18
CA ALA A 161 -3.27 2.90 9.64
C ALA A 161 -3.17 3.92 8.50
N MET A 162 -2.23 3.73 7.57
CA MET A 162 -2.05 4.55 6.37
C MET A 162 -3.27 4.48 5.46
N TYR A 163 -3.81 3.27 5.21
CA TYR A 163 -4.98 3.08 4.35
C TYR A 163 -6.20 3.82 4.90
N GLU A 164 -6.47 3.65 6.20
CA GLU A 164 -7.60 4.27 6.87
C GLU A 164 -7.46 5.80 6.93
N THR A 165 -6.26 6.29 7.29
CA THR A 165 -6.00 7.72 7.43
C THR A 165 -6.08 8.44 6.08
N GLN A 166 -5.41 7.92 5.05
CA GLN A 166 -5.45 8.53 3.73
C GLN A 166 -6.86 8.50 3.10
N SER A 167 -7.66 7.48 3.42
CA SER A 167 -9.07 7.44 2.99
C SER A 167 -9.92 8.54 3.65
N ARG A 168 -9.69 8.82 4.94
CA ARG A 168 -10.36 9.95 5.63
C ARG A 168 -9.90 11.29 5.09
N GLU A 169 -8.61 11.46 4.85
CA GLU A 169 -8.02 12.69 4.31
C GLU A 169 -8.56 13.00 2.92
N ILE A 170 -8.73 11.99 2.04
CA ILE A 170 -9.40 12.18 0.75
C ILE A 170 -10.80 12.77 0.94
N ALA A 171 -11.61 12.24 1.86
CA ALA A 171 -12.96 12.75 2.11
C ALA A 171 -12.95 14.21 2.65
N GLN A 172 -11.94 14.56 3.46
CA GLN A 172 -11.74 15.91 3.98
C GLN A 172 -11.33 16.89 2.87
N PHE A 173 -10.42 16.51 1.98
CA PHE A 173 -10.05 17.31 0.82
C PHE A 173 -11.20 17.46 -0.19
N GLU A 174 -12.01 16.42 -0.40
CA GLU A 174 -13.25 16.52 -1.16
C GLU A 174 -14.25 17.50 -0.53
N ALA A 175 -14.27 17.63 0.79
CA ALA A 175 -15.07 18.64 1.48
C ALA A 175 -14.58 20.06 1.16
N VAL A 176 -13.27 20.29 1.19
CA VAL A 176 -12.67 21.58 0.80
C VAL A 176 -13.00 21.94 -0.65
N ILE A 177 -12.87 20.98 -1.58
CA ILE A 177 -13.22 21.17 -3.00
C ILE A 177 -14.68 21.57 -3.15
N ALA A 178 -15.58 20.96 -2.37
CA ALA A 178 -17.01 21.28 -2.36
C ALA A 178 -17.35 22.57 -1.58
N GLY A 179 -16.37 23.25 -0.97
CA GLY A 179 -16.59 24.42 -0.12
C GLY A 179 -17.19 24.14 1.25
N ARG A 180 -17.22 22.87 1.69
CA ARG A 180 -17.74 22.44 3.00
C ARG A 180 -16.65 22.49 4.08
N PRO A 181 -17.00 22.57 5.38
CA PRO A 181 -16.02 22.47 6.47
C PRO A 181 -15.28 21.12 6.46
N VAL A 182 -14.00 21.13 6.85
CA VAL A 182 -13.26 19.90 7.18
C VAL A 182 -13.68 19.43 8.57
N THR A 183 -14.16 18.19 8.67
CA THR A 183 -14.42 17.55 9.96
C THR A 183 -13.09 17.16 10.58
N VAL A 184 -12.72 17.81 11.68
CA VAL A 184 -11.50 17.50 12.43
C VAL A 184 -11.79 16.27 13.30
N ASP A 185 -11.21 15.14 12.93
CA ASP A 185 -11.07 14.00 13.84
C ASP A 185 -9.68 14.06 14.47
N THR A 186 -9.63 14.06 15.80
CA THR A 186 -8.40 14.06 16.61
C THR A 186 -7.74 12.68 16.70
N GLY A 187 -8.39 11.63 16.16
CA GLY A 187 -7.84 10.29 16.05
C GLY A 187 -6.65 10.22 15.09
N HIS A 188 -5.48 10.60 15.59
CA HIS A 188 -4.22 10.41 14.89
C HIS A 188 -4.03 8.91 14.68
N GLY A 189 -3.82 8.49 13.43
CA GLY A 189 -3.37 7.14 13.08
C GLY A 189 -1.94 6.85 13.52
N ALA A 190 -1.45 7.54 14.56
CA ALA A 190 -0.21 7.20 15.22
C ALA A 190 -0.42 5.81 15.84
N LEU A 191 0.34 4.83 15.35
CA LEU A 191 0.52 3.58 16.08
C LEU A 191 1.01 3.96 17.48
N ALA A 192 0.16 3.75 18.48
CA ALA A 192 0.57 3.86 19.88
C ALA A 192 1.86 3.05 20.03
N THR A 193 2.89 3.71 20.53
CA THR A 193 4.20 3.10 20.76
C THR A 193 4.02 1.94 21.74
N GLY A 194 4.08 0.72 21.23
CA GLY A 194 4.25 -0.52 22.00
C GLY A 194 3.16 -0.83 23.02
N ASP A 195 2.14 -1.60 22.62
CA ASP A 195 1.66 -2.73 23.42
C ASP A 195 0.86 -3.68 22.50
N THR A 196 1.36 -4.89 22.33
CA THR A 196 0.62 -5.98 21.69
C THR A 196 -0.03 -6.82 22.78
N ASP A 197 -1.02 -6.27 23.46
CA ASP A 197 -2.10 -7.09 23.97
C ASP A 197 -3.34 -6.24 24.29
N ASN A 198 -4.49 -6.86 24.11
CA ASN A 198 -5.81 -6.36 24.48
C ASN A 198 -6.50 -5.35 23.54
N ARG A 199 -7.06 -5.88 22.44
CA ARG A 199 -8.04 -5.18 21.60
C ARG A 199 -9.48 -5.62 21.96
N THR A 200 -9.94 -5.18 23.12
CA THR A 200 -11.35 -5.09 23.53
C THR A 200 -11.40 -3.71 24.23
N ASP A 201 -12.00 -2.62 23.71
CA ASP A 201 -13.40 -2.40 23.36
C ASP A 201 -13.57 -1.02 22.70
N GLY A 202 -14.57 -0.84 21.81
CA GLY A 202 -15.16 0.48 21.54
C GLY A 202 -15.31 0.94 20.08
N ASN A 203 -14.49 0.48 19.12
CA ASN A 203 -14.42 1.09 17.77
C ASN A 203 -15.04 0.30 16.61
N ALA A 204 -15.77 -0.79 16.88
CA ALA A 204 -16.30 -1.66 15.83
C ALA A 204 -17.27 -0.97 14.84
N GLY A 205 -17.99 0.08 15.26
CA GLY A 205 -18.92 0.81 14.39
C GLY A 205 -18.25 1.76 13.38
N TRP A 206 -17.07 2.29 13.69
CA TRP A 206 -16.38 3.27 12.84
C TRP A 206 -15.59 2.62 11.71
N LEU A 207 -15.00 1.44 11.96
CA LEU A 207 -14.24 0.67 10.96
C LEU A 207 -15.10 0.29 9.75
N ALA A 208 -16.39 -0.04 9.98
CA ALA A 208 -17.32 -0.35 8.89
C ALA A 208 -17.68 0.88 8.05
N ALA A 209 -17.84 2.06 8.68
CA ALA A 209 -18.19 3.30 7.99
C ALA A 209 -17.01 3.89 7.19
N ALA A 210 -15.80 3.86 7.76
CA ALA A 210 -14.58 4.29 7.08
C ALA A 210 -14.23 3.38 5.89
N GLY A 211 -14.32 2.06 6.08
CA GLY A 211 -14.14 1.07 5.01
C GLY A 211 -15.15 1.23 3.87
N ALA A 212 -16.42 1.53 4.19
CA ALA A 212 -17.45 1.79 3.18
C ALA A 212 -17.19 3.10 2.40
N ALA A 213 -16.78 4.17 3.08
CA ALA A 213 -16.43 5.44 2.45
C ALA A 213 -15.19 5.31 1.54
N ALA A 214 -14.15 4.60 2.00
CA ALA A 214 -12.95 4.28 1.23
C ALA A 214 -13.28 3.46 -0.03
N ALA A 215 -14.10 2.42 0.10
CA ALA A 215 -14.55 1.60 -1.02
C ALA A 215 -15.37 2.41 -2.05
N LEU A 216 -16.22 3.34 -1.59
CA LEU A 216 -16.99 4.24 -2.45
C LEU A 216 -16.10 5.23 -3.21
N VAL A 217 -15.07 5.78 -2.56
CA VAL A 217 -14.08 6.68 -3.17
C VAL A 217 -13.29 5.95 -4.25
N VAL A 218 -12.74 4.77 -3.96
CA VAL A 218 -12.01 3.95 -4.94
C VAL A 218 -12.90 3.55 -6.12
N THR A 219 -14.16 3.18 -5.86
CA THR A 219 -15.13 2.81 -6.92
C THR A 219 -15.50 4.01 -7.80
N ARG A 220 -15.61 5.22 -7.23
CA ARG A 220 -15.88 6.45 -7.99
C ARG A 220 -14.68 6.88 -8.82
N LEU A 221 -13.46 6.80 -8.28
CA LEU A 221 -12.21 7.12 -8.99
C LEU A 221 -11.96 6.16 -10.16
N THR A 222 -12.10 4.85 -9.96
CA THR A 222 -11.95 3.85 -11.01
C THR A 222 -12.97 4.03 -12.15
N ARG A 223 -14.24 4.34 -11.83
CA ARG A 223 -15.26 4.67 -12.85
C ARG A 223 -14.95 5.95 -13.62
N ARG A 224 -14.31 6.94 -13.00
CA ARG A 224 -13.96 8.22 -13.62
C ARG A 224 -12.73 8.11 -14.54
N LEU A 225 -11.76 7.29 -14.16
CA LEU A 225 -10.57 6.98 -14.96
C LEU A 225 -10.90 6.10 -16.17
N ARG A 226 -11.90 5.21 -16.08
CA ARG A 226 -12.33 4.33 -17.18
C ARG A 226 -13.23 5.00 -18.23
N ARG A 227 -13.62 6.26 -18.00
CA ARG A 227 -14.48 7.07 -18.89
C ARG A 227 -13.72 8.18 -19.63
N ARG A 228 -12.40 8.22 -19.48
CA ARG A 228 -11.48 9.04 -20.28
C ARG A 228 -10.65 8.12 -21.16
#